data_AF-A0A944DEP0-F1
#
_entry.id   AF-A0A944DEP0-F1
#
_cell.length_a   1.000
_cell.length_b   1.000
_cell.length_c   1.000
_cell.angle_alpha   90.00
_cell.angle_beta   90.00
_cell.angle_gamma   90.00
#
_symmetry.space_group_name_H-M   'P 1'
#
loop_
_entity.id
_entity.type
_entity.pdbx_description
1 polymer ?
#
loop_
_entity_poly.entity_id
_entity_poly.type
_entity_poly.pdbx_seq_one_letter_code
_entity_poly.pdbx_strand_id
1 'polypeptide(L)'
;ADKTVTLASTSASIHASAKTHLLLTAKGAYLKLEGGNIELHAPGPVKLKASMKNLTGPASASVTGLRFPKGGDPAIQDHVRELFDEQFVVRDEVSGDPLPMTGYQIVDERGEVLASGTTDSEGRAPRVKGSRKSKLKLLIG
;
A
#
# COMPACT_ATOMS: atom_id res chain seq x y z
N ALA A 1 -40.95 -24.10 -14.27
CA ALA A 1 -41.97 -23.20 -14.87
C ALA A 1 -41.48 -22.85 -16.26
N ASP A 2 -42.06 -23.46 -17.28
CA ASP A 2 -41.53 -23.42 -18.65
C ASP A 2 -42.16 -22.31 -19.49
N LYS A 3 -42.86 -21.37 -18.84
CA LYS A 3 -43.66 -20.32 -19.47
C LYS A 3 -43.47 -18.98 -18.77
N THR A 4 -43.45 -17.92 -19.55
CA THR A 4 -43.38 -16.53 -19.06
C THR A 4 -44.63 -16.17 -18.26
N VAL A 5 -44.44 -15.58 -17.08
CA VAL A 5 -45.51 -14.98 -16.27
C VAL A 5 -45.34 -13.47 -16.26
N THR A 6 -46.39 -12.75 -16.65
CA THR A 6 -46.39 -11.28 -16.71
C THR A 6 -47.34 -10.72 -15.67
N LEU A 7 -46.85 -9.82 -14.82
CA LEU A 7 -47.64 -9.05 -13.86
C LEU A 7 -47.62 -7.58 -14.28
N ALA A 8 -48.80 -7.00 -14.54
CA ALA A 8 -48.94 -5.61 -14.96
C ALA A 8 -50.16 -4.96 -14.30
N SER A 9 -50.04 -3.67 -13.96
CA SER A 9 -51.15 -2.80 -13.54
C SER A 9 -51.26 -1.67 -14.54
N THR A 10 -52.47 -1.41 -15.06
CA THR A 10 -52.69 -0.47 -16.17
C THR A 10 -53.17 0.91 -15.72
N SER A 11 -53.66 1.02 -14.49
CA SER A 11 -54.27 2.25 -13.95
C SER A 11 -53.73 2.68 -12.58
N ALA A 12 -52.96 1.83 -11.90
CA ALA A 12 -52.51 2.07 -10.54
C ALA A 12 -51.15 1.39 -10.27
N SER A 13 -51.01 0.72 -9.11
CA SER A 13 -49.77 0.16 -8.59
C SER A 13 -49.82 -1.37 -8.44
N ILE A 14 -48.64 -1.96 -8.27
CA ILE A 14 -48.47 -3.34 -7.78
C ILE A 14 -47.82 -3.23 -6.40
N HIS A 15 -48.46 -3.81 -5.39
CA HIS A 15 -47.91 -3.90 -4.04
C HIS A 15 -47.58 -5.37 -3.73
N ALA A 16 -46.32 -5.62 -3.40
CA ALA A 16 -45.85 -6.92 -2.91
C ALA A 16 -45.31 -6.75 -1.50
N SER A 17 -45.75 -7.60 -0.57
CA SER A 17 -45.30 -7.61 0.81
C SER A 17 -45.07 -9.06 1.26
N ALA A 18 -44.10 -9.23 2.16
CA ALA A 18 -43.77 -10.52 2.74
C ALA A 18 -43.40 -10.35 4.20
N LYS A 19 -43.66 -11.37 5.03
CA LYS A 19 -43.33 -11.36 6.46
C LYS A 19 -41.83 -11.45 6.72
N THR A 20 -41.13 -12.21 5.87
CA THR A 20 -39.70 -12.51 6.02
C THR A 20 -38.86 -11.68 5.07
N HIS A 21 -39.02 -11.91 3.76
CA HIS A 21 -38.28 -11.20 2.72
C HIS A 21 -39.01 -11.22 1.38
N LEU A 22 -38.67 -10.26 0.51
CA LEU A 22 -38.96 -10.34 -0.93
C LEU A 22 -37.64 -10.64 -1.66
N LEU A 23 -37.63 -11.67 -2.50
CA LEU A 23 -36.46 -12.11 -3.26
C LEU A 23 -36.80 -12.22 -4.75
N LEU A 24 -36.12 -11.42 -5.58
CA LEU A 24 -36.21 -11.50 -7.04
C LEU A 24 -34.89 -12.06 -7.56
N THR A 25 -34.91 -13.15 -8.35
CA THR A 25 -33.70 -13.81 -8.84
C THR A 25 -33.67 -13.93 -10.35
N ALA A 26 -32.48 -13.87 -10.95
CA ALA A 26 -32.26 -14.11 -12.37
C ALA A 26 -30.82 -14.55 -12.63
N LYS A 27 -30.62 -15.77 -13.17
CA LYS A 27 -29.30 -16.29 -13.60
C LYS A 27 -28.15 -16.04 -12.61
N GLY A 28 -28.40 -16.26 -11.32
CA GLY A 28 -27.40 -16.06 -10.25
C GLY A 28 -27.31 -14.64 -9.68
N ALA A 29 -28.01 -13.66 -10.25
CA ALA A 29 -28.22 -12.35 -9.65
C ALA A 29 -29.47 -12.33 -8.77
N TYR A 30 -29.52 -11.46 -7.76
CA TYR A 30 -30.69 -11.25 -6.93
C TYR A 30 -30.87 -9.82 -6.42
N LEU A 31 -32.13 -9.46 -6.15
CA LEU A 31 -32.55 -8.32 -5.33
C LEU A 31 -33.33 -8.85 -4.13
N LYS A 32 -32.86 -8.58 -2.91
CA LYS A 32 -33.48 -9.04 -1.66
C LYS A 32 -33.86 -7.85 -0.76
N LEU A 33 -35.09 -7.85 -0.25
CA LEU A 33 -35.59 -6.90 0.74
C LEU A 33 -35.85 -7.67 2.04
N GLU A 34 -35.05 -7.42 3.08
CA GLU A 34 -35.11 -8.18 4.34
C GLU A 34 -34.61 -7.32 5.52
N GLY A 35 -35.36 -7.30 6.63
CA GLY A 35 -34.90 -6.64 7.86
C GLY A 35 -34.57 -5.15 7.72
N GLY A 36 -35.23 -4.44 6.81
CA GLY A 36 -34.94 -3.04 6.48
C GLY A 36 -33.75 -2.84 5.51
N ASN A 37 -33.06 -3.92 5.13
CA ASN A 37 -31.95 -3.88 4.17
C ASN A 37 -32.44 -4.09 2.74
N ILE A 38 -31.69 -3.50 1.80
CA ILE A 38 -31.81 -3.72 0.36
C ILE A 38 -30.48 -4.31 -0.11
N GLU A 39 -30.51 -5.57 -0.55
CA GLU A 39 -29.33 -6.26 -1.09
C GLU A 39 -29.46 -6.44 -2.59
N LEU A 40 -28.42 -6.05 -3.33
CA LEU A 40 -28.31 -6.22 -4.77
C LEU A 40 -27.02 -6.99 -5.10
N HIS A 41 -27.16 -8.20 -5.61
CA HIS A 41 -26.03 -9.07 -5.95
C HIS A 41 -26.11 -9.50 -7.41
N ALA A 42 -24.96 -9.56 -8.07
CA ALA A 42 -24.83 -10.13 -9.41
C ALA A 42 -23.45 -10.79 -9.59
N PRO A 43 -23.35 -11.86 -10.40
CA PRO A 43 -22.07 -12.48 -10.73
C PRO A 43 -21.18 -11.60 -11.62
N GLY A 44 -21.78 -10.60 -12.28
CA GLY A 44 -21.09 -9.60 -13.09
C GLY A 44 -21.29 -8.18 -12.56
N PRO A 45 -20.73 -7.17 -13.25
CA PRO A 45 -20.80 -5.78 -12.80
C PRO A 45 -22.25 -5.25 -12.78
N VAL A 46 -22.64 -4.67 -11.64
CA VAL A 46 -23.92 -3.99 -11.48
C VAL A 46 -23.87 -2.60 -12.12
N LYS A 47 -24.67 -2.37 -13.17
CA LYS A 47 -24.75 -1.09 -13.87
C LYS A 47 -25.92 -0.25 -13.36
N LEU A 48 -25.63 0.71 -12.47
CA LEU A 48 -26.58 1.76 -12.08
C LEU A 48 -26.57 2.88 -13.13
N LYS A 49 -27.68 3.07 -13.86
CA LYS A 49 -27.85 4.17 -14.82
C LYS A 49 -28.60 5.32 -14.14
N ALA A 50 -27.87 6.34 -13.71
CA ALA A 50 -28.43 7.52 -13.04
C ALA A 50 -27.64 8.78 -13.45
N SER A 51 -28.32 9.92 -13.57
CA SER A 51 -27.69 11.21 -13.89
C SER A 51 -26.77 11.72 -12.78
N MET A 52 -27.00 11.30 -11.55
CA MET A 52 -26.16 11.59 -10.38
C MET A 52 -25.98 10.32 -9.56
N LYS A 53 -24.73 10.04 -9.14
CA LYS A 53 -24.38 8.93 -8.25
C LYS A 53 -23.72 9.51 -7.01
N ASN A 54 -24.50 9.71 -5.94
CA ASN A 54 -23.93 10.10 -4.65
C ASN A 54 -23.49 8.85 -3.90
N LEU A 55 -22.30 8.36 -4.22
CA LEU A 55 -21.65 7.30 -3.46
C LEU A 55 -20.78 7.98 -2.41
N THR A 56 -21.21 7.95 -1.15
CA THR A 56 -20.33 8.32 -0.04
C THR A 56 -19.17 7.34 -0.09
N GLY A 57 -17.95 7.87 -0.23
CA GLY A 57 -16.73 7.05 -0.34
C GLY A 57 -16.60 6.01 0.79
N PRO A 58 -15.62 5.12 0.70
CA PRO A 58 -15.44 4.08 1.72
C PRO A 58 -15.36 4.69 3.11
N ALA A 59 -16.03 4.07 4.07
CA ALA A 59 -15.82 4.39 5.48
C ALA A 59 -14.33 4.11 5.81
N SER A 60 -13.61 5.14 6.24
CA SER A 60 -12.22 4.98 6.67
C SER A 60 -12.18 4.27 8.02
N ALA A 61 -11.65 3.05 8.05
CA ALA A 61 -11.31 2.36 9.30
C ALA A 61 -9.85 2.67 9.65
N SER A 62 -9.62 3.76 10.37
CA SER A 62 -8.34 3.96 11.05
C SER A 62 -8.39 3.19 12.36
N VAL A 63 -7.70 2.05 12.43
CA VAL A 63 -7.55 1.32 13.70
C VAL A 63 -6.56 2.08 14.57
N THR A 64 -7.06 2.68 15.66
CA THR A 64 -6.21 3.28 16.69
C THR A 64 -5.23 2.23 17.21
N GLY A 65 -3.93 2.46 17.04
CA GLY A 65 -2.88 1.60 17.58
C GLY A 65 -2.16 0.72 16.55
N LEU A 66 -2.56 0.73 15.27
CA LEU A 66 -1.70 0.19 14.21
C LEU A 66 -0.45 1.07 14.08
N ARG A 67 0.71 0.52 14.47
CA ARG A 67 2.02 1.09 14.17
C ARG A 67 2.81 0.12 13.33
N PHE A 68 3.54 0.64 12.34
CA PHE A 68 4.57 -0.15 11.68
C PHE A 68 5.76 -0.32 12.63
N PRO A 69 6.35 -1.53 12.70
CA PRO A 69 7.57 -1.73 13.46
C PRO A 69 8.69 -0.88 12.88
N LYS A 70 9.44 -0.20 13.75
CA LYS A 70 10.56 0.67 13.36
C LYS A 70 11.87 -0.11 13.48
N GLY A 71 12.92 0.38 12.80
CA GLY A 71 14.24 -0.23 12.91
C GLY A 71 14.71 -0.32 14.37
N GLY A 72 14.99 -1.54 14.83
CA GLY A 72 15.33 -1.85 16.23
C GLY A 72 14.18 -2.38 17.09
N ASP A 73 12.93 -2.43 16.58
CA ASP A 73 11.81 -3.05 17.29
C ASP A 73 12.07 -4.57 17.49
N PRO A 74 11.95 -5.09 18.73
CA PRO A 74 12.09 -6.53 19.00
C PRO A 74 11.26 -7.42 18.07
N ALA A 75 10.08 -6.95 17.66
CA ALA A 75 9.17 -7.72 16.81
C ALA A 75 9.73 -8.04 15.40
N ILE A 76 10.75 -7.33 14.94
CA ILE A 76 11.35 -7.52 13.62
C ILE A 76 12.83 -7.92 13.66
N GLN A 77 13.41 -8.16 14.84
CA GLN A 77 14.84 -8.46 14.97
C GLN A 77 15.27 -9.70 14.17
N ASP A 78 14.45 -10.75 14.16
CA ASP A 78 14.77 -12.00 13.43
C ASP A 78 14.53 -11.91 11.93
N HIS A 79 13.76 -10.90 11.49
CA HIS A 79 13.31 -10.76 10.11
C HIS A 79 14.06 -9.69 9.33
N VAL A 80 14.93 -8.90 9.98
CA VAL A 80 15.66 -7.81 9.32
C VAL A 80 17.16 -7.87 9.61
N ARG A 81 17.91 -8.41 8.63
CA ARG A 81 19.36 -8.57 8.71
C ARG A 81 20.14 -7.31 8.32
N GLU A 82 19.50 -6.36 7.64
CA GLU A 82 20.09 -5.15 7.09
C GLU A 82 19.26 -3.91 7.46
N LEU A 83 19.08 -3.68 8.77
CA LEU A 83 18.26 -2.56 9.28
C LEU A 83 18.87 -1.18 9.03
N PHE A 84 20.19 -1.13 8.84
CA PHE A 84 20.94 0.10 8.70
C PHE A 84 21.68 0.08 7.38
N ASP A 85 21.56 1.16 6.64
CA ASP A 85 22.41 1.43 5.50
C ASP A 85 22.85 2.89 5.49
N GLU A 86 24.02 3.15 4.92
CA GLU A 86 24.59 4.48 4.80
C GLU A 86 25.25 4.60 3.42
N GLN A 87 25.09 5.75 2.78
CA GLN A 87 25.77 6.05 1.52
C GLN A 87 26.39 7.44 1.62
N PHE A 88 27.66 7.53 1.23
CA PHE A 88 28.39 8.79 1.22
C PHE A 88 28.44 9.39 -0.19
N VAL A 89 28.46 10.73 -0.24
CA VAL A 89 28.75 11.51 -1.44
C VAL A 89 29.93 12.41 -1.13
N VAL A 90 31.01 12.27 -1.89
CA VAL A 90 32.20 13.11 -1.79
C VAL A 90 31.97 14.38 -2.59
N ARG A 91 32.25 15.53 -1.97
CA ARG A 91 32.14 16.85 -2.59
C ARG A 91 33.40 17.65 -2.32
N ASP A 92 33.72 18.53 -3.25
CA ASP A 92 34.78 19.51 -3.09
C ASP A 92 34.38 20.51 -2.00
N GLU A 93 35.29 20.79 -1.07
CA GLU A 93 35.02 21.60 0.11
C GLU A 93 34.76 23.07 -0.25
N VAL A 94 35.35 23.56 -1.34
CA VAL A 94 35.30 24.97 -1.73
C VAL A 94 34.10 25.25 -2.63
N SER A 95 33.88 24.41 -3.64
CA SER A 95 32.81 24.57 -4.63
C SER A 95 31.52 23.85 -4.26
N GLY A 96 31.58 22.79 -3.43
CA GLY A 96 30.44 21.93 -3.10
C GLY A 96 30.07 20.93 -4.21
N ASP A 97 30.81 20.93 -5.32
CA ASP A 97 30.57 20.05 -6.45
C ASP A 97 30.95 18.60 -6.11
N PRO A 98 30.20 17.60 -6.61
CA PRO A 98 30.57 16.21 -6.41
C PRO A 98 31.95 15.90 -6.99
N LEU A 99 32.75 15.13 -6.25
CA LEU A 99 34.07 14.69 -6.69
C LEU A 99 33.99 13.27 -7.24
N PRO A 100 33.87 13.09 -8.57
CA PRO A 100 33.90 11.79 -9.18
C PRO A 100 35.31 11.22 -9.20
N MET A 101 35.42 9.91 -9.43
CA MET A 101 36.70 9.23 -9.63
C MET A 101 37.70 9.43 -8.48
N THR A 102 37.21 9.68 -7.26
CA THR A 102 38.04 9.97 -6.08
C THR A 102 38.22 8.71 -5.24
N GLY A 103 39.45 8.44 -4.81
CA GLY A 103 39.78 7.32 -3.94
C GLY A 103 39.14 7.48 -2.57
N TYR A 104 38.52 6.42 -2.07
CA TYR A 104 37.90 6.43 -0.74
C TYR A 104 38.11 5.12 0.03
N GLN A 105 38.08 5.23 1.35
CA GLN A 105 37.92 4.13 2.29
C GLN A 105 36.83 4.47 3.32
N ILE A 106 35.86 3.58 3.48
CA ILE A 106 34.85 3.64 4.55
C ILE A 106 35.32 2.73 5.68
N VAL A 107 35.52 3.32 6.85
CA VAL A 107 35.93 2.59 8.06
C VAL A 107 34.88 2.73 9.16
N ASP A 108 34.77 1.70 9.99
CA ASP A 108 33.96 1.77 11.21
C ASP A 108 34.69 2.47 12.38
N GLU A 109 34.05 2.57 13.55
CA GLU A 109 34.67 3.16 14.75
C GLU A 109 35.90 2.38 15.25
N ARG A 110 36.04 1.11 14.87
CA ARG A 110 37.16 0.24 15.25
C ARG A 110 38.32 0.32 14.25
N GLY A 111 38.14 1.03 13.14
CA GLY A 111 39.12 1.13 12.06
C GLY A 111 39.05 -0.04 11.08
N GLU A 112 38.02 -0.88 11.13
CA GLU A 112 37.79 -1.93 10.15
C GLU A 112 37.31 -1.31 8.82
N VAL A 113 37.98 -1.66 7.72
CA VAL A 113 37.61 -1.18 6.39
C VAL A 113 36.39 -1.96 5.90
N LEU A 114 35.25 -1.28 5.79
CA LEU A 114 33.99 -1.87 5.35
C LEU A 114 33.83 -1.81 3.82
N ALA A 115 34.39 -0.78 3.18
CA ALA A 115 34.40 -0.62 1.73
C ALA A 115 35.55 0.29 1.30
N SER A 116 36.10 0.04 0.11
CA SER A 116 37.09 0.91 -0.52
C SER A 116 36.92 0.89 -2.04
N GLY A 117 37.41 1.93 -2.70
CA GLY A 117 37.38 2.02 -4.14
C GLY A 117 37.39 3.46 -4.61
N THR A 118 36.66 3.71 -5.69
CA THR A 118 36.60 5.01 -6.35
C THR A 118 35.14 5.47 -6.47
N THR A 119 34.86 6.75 -6.24
CA THR A 119 33.51 7.30 -6.36
C THR A 119 33.00 7.29 -7.81
N ASP A 120 31.69 7.17 -7.98
CA ASP A 120 31.05 7.23 -9.29
C ASP A 120 31.01 8.65 -9.89
N SER A 121 30.37 8.83 -11.05
CA SER A 121 30.25 10.12 -11.73
C SER A 121 29.51 11.19 -10.92
N GLU A 122 28.75 10.80 -9.89
CA GLU A 122 28.06 11.71 -8.97
C GLU A 122 28.78 11.82 -7.62
N GLY A 123 30.03 11.36 -7.53
CA GLY A 123 30.82 11.40 -6.30
C GLY A 123 30.34 10.41 -5.23
N ARG A 124 29.48 9.43 -5.56
CA ARG A 124 28.93 8.51 -4.58
C ARG A 124 29.86 7.34 -4.31
N ALA A 125 29.96 6.97 -3.04
CA ALA A 125 30.48 5.68 -2.59
C ALA A 125 29.36 4.62 -2.61
N PRO A 126 29.68 3.31 -2.65
CA PRO A 126 28.69 2.25 -2.52
C PRO A 126 28.00 2.34 -1.15
N ARG A 127 26.75 1.88 -1.13
CA ARG A 127 25.97 1.79 0.09
C ARG A 127 26.54 0.69 0.98
N VAL A 128 26.90 1.05 2.20
CA VAL A 128 27.32 0.11 3.24
C VAL A 128 26.11 -0.29 4.05
N LYS A 129 25.94 -1.59 4.29
CA LYS A 129 24.83 -2.14 5.08
C LYS A 129 25.33 -2.72 6.38
N GLY A 130 24.54 -2.57 7.44
CA GLY A 130 24.85 -3.04 8.78
C GLY A 130 23.64 -3.68 9.46
N SER A 131 23.91 -4.71 10.26
CA SER A 131 22.92 -5.33 11.15
C SER A 131 22.72 -4.54 12.44
N ARG A 132 23.59 -3.56 12.71
CA ARG A 132 23.58 -2.70 13.91
C ARG A 132 23.90 -1.27 13.52
N LYS A 133 23.41 -0.33 14.33
CA LYS A 133 23.81 1.08 14.24
C LYS A 133 25.28 1.23 14.65
N SER A 134 26.11 1.74 13.75
CA SER A 134 27.52 2.06 13.98
C SER A 134 27.85 3.43 13.39
N LYS A 135 28.87 4.12 13.92
CA LYS A 135 29.38 5.30 13.24
C LYS A 135 30.39 4.88 12.19
N LEU A 136 30.34 5.55 11.05
CA LEU A 136 31.23 5.33 9.91
C LEU A 136 32.04 6.60 9.66
N LYS A 137 33.28 6.43 9.19
CA LYS A 137 34.12 7.52 8.71
C LYS A 137 34.50 7.26 7.27
N LEU A 138 34.41 8.29 6.44
CA LEU A 138 34.90 8.29 5.07
C LEU A 138 36.27 8.96 5.05
N LEU A 139 37.28 8.23 4.59
CA LEU A 139 38.63 8.72 4.35
C LEU A 139 38.80 8.89 2.84
N ILE A 140 39.31 10.04 2.43
CA ILE A 140 39.55 10.39 1.02
C ILE A 140 41.07 10.41 0.80
N GLY A 141 41.53 9.86 -0.33
CA GLY A 141 42.95 9.77 -0.67
C GLY A 141 43.22 9.73 -2.17
#